data_AF-A0A7S3B3V5-F1
#
_entry.id   AF-A0A7S3B3V5-F1
#
_cell.length_a   1.000
_cell.length_b   1.000
_cell.length_c   1.000
_cell.angle_alpha   90.00
_cell.angle_beta   90.00
_cell.angle_gamma   90.00
#
_symmetry.space_group_name_H-M   'P 1'
#
loop_
_entity.id
_entity.type
_entity.pdbx_description
1 polymer ?
#
loop_
_entity_poly.entity_id
_entity_poly.type
_entity_poly.pdbx_seq_one_letter_code
_entity_poly.pdbx_strand_id
1 'polypeptide(L)'
;TSSEVTQQLVISEQTEKKIDTAREGYRPTAYRASILYFLLADLARVDPMYQFSLDSYVALFNISLDKSTPSADLQERLKNLNNYHTEFVYRSTCRALFE
;
A
#
# COMPACT_ATOMS: atom_id res chain seq x y z
N THR A 1 -38.55 -5.82 14.66
CA THR A 1 -38.80 -6.20 16.08
C THR A 1 -37.59 -5.81 16.92
N SER A 2 -37.72 -5.50 18.23
CA SER A 2 -36.56 -5.06 19.04
C SER A 2 -35.43 -6.09 19.09
N SER A 3 -35.73 -7.38 18.91
CA SER A 3 -34.76 -8.47 18.81
C SER A 3 -33.90 -8.44 17.53
N GLU A 4 -34.48 -8.06 16.39
CA GLU A 4 -33.74 -7.92 15.13
C GLU A 4 -32.70 -6.80 15.21
N VAL A 5 -33.07 -5.67 15.84
CA VAL A 5 -32.15 -4.55 16.05
C VAL A 5 -30.96 -4.98 16.92
N THR A 6 -31.20 -5.74 17.99
CA THR A 6 -30.12 -6.25 18.84
C THR A 6 -29.20 -7.22 18.11
N GLN A 7 -29.74 -8.14 17.31
CA GLN A 7 -28.91 -9.05 16.50
C GLN A 7 -28.05 -8.31 15.48
N GLN A 8 -28.61 -7.28 14.83
CA GLN A 8 -27.88 -6.50 13.83
C GLN A 8 -26.77 -5.64 14.44
N LEU A 9 -26.93 -5.18 15.68
CA LEU A 9 -25.86 -4.51 16.43
C LEU A 9 -24.69 -5.46 16.72
N VAL A 10 -24.96 -6.70 17.13
CA VAL A 10 -23.89 -7.70 17.38
C VAL A 10 -23.13 -8.06 16.10
N ILE A 11 -23.84 -8.21 14.97
CA ILE A 11 -23.21 -8.49 13.67
C ILE A 11 -22.33 -7.31 13.23
N SER A 12 -22.80 -6.08 13.44
CA SER A 12 -22.03 -4.87 13.12
C SER A 12 -20.74 -4.81 13.92
N GLU A 13 -20.80 -5.05 15.24
CA GLU A 13 -19.62 -5.03 16.11
C GLU A 13 -18.58 -6.11 15.71
N GLN A 14 -19.05 -7.31 15.37
CA GLN A 14 -18.16 -8.39 14.91
C GLN A 14 -17.50 -8.06 13.56
N THR A 15 -18.23 -7.39 12.68
CA THR A 15 -17.72 -6.98 11.36
C THR A 15 -16.70 -5.87 11.50
N GLU A 16 -16.95 -4.88 12.37
CA GLU A 16 -16.03 -3.79 12.68
C GLU A 16 -14.68 -4.33 13.18
N LYS A 17 -14.71 -5.26 14.15
CA LYS A 17 -13.47 -5.90 14.67
C LYS A 17 -12.68 -6.61 13.57
N LYS A 18 -13.36 -7.28 12.63
CA LYS A 18 -12.69 -7.95 11.49
C LYS A 18 -12.05 -6.94 10.54
N ILE A 19 -12.75 -5.84 10.23
CA ILE A 19 -12.24 -4.77 9.37
C ILE A 19 -11.02 -4.12 10.01
N ASP A 20 -11.09 -3.79 11.30
CA ASP A 20 -9.97 -3.17 12.01
C ASP A 20 -8.77 -4.10 12.07
N THR A 21 -8.97 -5.39 12.36
CA THR A 21 -7.88 -6.36 12.36
C THR A 21 -7.21 -6.46 10.98
N ALA A 22 -7.99 -6.51 9.91
CA ALA A 22 -7.46 -6.52 8.55
C ALA A 22 -6.68 -5.22 8.25
N ARG A 23 -7.25 -4.06 8.59
CA ARG A 23 -6.64 -2.75 8.38
C ARG A 23 -5.30 -2.60 9.11
N GLU A 24 -5.23 -3.02 10.37
CA GLU A 24 -3.98 -2.98 11.13
C GLU A 24 -2.92 -3.90 10.54
N GLY A 25 -3.32 -5.04 9.97
CA GLY A 25 -2.42 -5.94 9.25
C GLY A 25 -1.67 -5.28 8.10
N TYR A 26 -2.32 -4.39 7.33
CA TYR A 26 -1.70 -3.70 6.20
C TYR A 26 -1.01 -2.37 6.57
N ARG A 27 -1.25 -1.84 7.77
CA ARG A 27 -0.72 -0.53 8.23
C ARG A 27 0.81 -0.40 8.10
N PRO A 28 1.64 -1.41 8.44
CA PRO A 28 3.09 -1.32 8.28
C PRO A 28 3.53 -1.15 6.81
N THR A 29 2.86 -1.85 5.89
CA THR A 29 3.13 -1.75 4.45
C THR A 29 2.71 -0.39 3.90
N ALA A 30 1.55 0.13 4.33
CA ALA A 30 1.09 1.47 3.97
C ALA A 30 2.08 2.56 4.45
N TYR A 31 2.62 2.41 5.66
CA TYR A 31 3.65 3.32 6.19
C TYR A 31 4.91 3.31 5.32
N ARG A 32 5.43 2.13 4.95
CA ARG A 32 6.58 2.01 4.05
C ARG A 32 6.32 2.63 2.68
N ALA A 33 5.13 2.39 2.09
CA ALA A 33 4.75 2.99 0.82
C ALA A 33 4.67 4.53 0.92
N SER A 34 4.22 5.08 2.06
CA SER A 34 4.21 6.53 2.26
C SER A 34 5.62 7.13 2.25
N ILE A 35 6.59 6.47 2.89
CA ILE A 35 7.99 6.91 2.91
C ILE A 35 8.58 6.92 1.50
N LEU A 36 8.35 5.87 0.72
CA LEU A 36 8.85 5.78 -0.65
C LEU A 36 8.28 6.89 -1.54
N TYR A 37 6.99 7.20 -1.40
CA TYR A 37 6.38 8.32 -2.14
C TYR A 37 7.04 9.67 -1.80
N PHE A 38 7.21 9.97 -0.51
CA PHE A 38 7.83 11.23 -0.11
C PHE A 38 9.30 11.32 -0.54
N LEU A 39 10.02 10.20 -0.56
CA LEU A 39 11.37 10.15 -1.12
C LEU A 39 11.36 10.54 -2.61
N LEU A 40 10.44 9.97 -3.40
CA LEU A 40 10.30 10.33 -4.82
C LEU A 40 9.89 11.80 -5.01
N ALA A 41 9.01 12.32 -4.15
CA ALA A 41 8.61 13.73 -4.20
C ALA A 41 9.79 14.67 -3.90
N ASP A 42 10.68 14.28 -3.00
CA ASP A 42 11.87 15.04 -2.64
C ASP A 42 12.94 15.05 -3.76
N LEU A 43 12.89 14.14 -4.74
CA LEU A 43 13.80 14.16 -5.89
C LEU A 43 13.65 15.44 -6.74
N ALA A 44 12.46 16.05 -6.76
CA ALA A 44 12.23 17.32 -7.44
C ALA A 44 13.06 18.48 -6.86
N ARG A 45 13.58 18.34 -5.63
CA ARG A 45 14.50 19.30 -5.02
C ARG A 45 15.92 19.19 -5.56
N VAL A 46 16.30 18.03 -6.09
CA VAL A 46 17.61 17.82 -6.74
C VAL A 46 17.57 18.39 -8.15
N ASP A 47 16.55 18.03 -8.91
CA ASP A 47 16.29 18.58 -10.24
C ASP A 47 14.77 18.68 -10.47
N PRO A 48 14.23 19.84 -10.88
CA PRO A 48 12.80 20.00 -11.17
C PRO A 48 12.25 18.99 -12.20
N MET A 49 13.09 18.40 -13.05
CA MET A 49 12.69 17.36 -14.00
C MET A 49 12.31 16.03 -13.32
N TYR A 50 12.78 15.77 -12.09
CA TYR A 50 12.48 14.56 -11.32
C TYR A 50 11.19 14.68 -10.51
N GLN A 51 10.11 15.09 -11.17
CA GLN A 51 8.80 15.27 -10.55
C GLN A 51 7.92 14.03 -10.75
N PHE A 52 7.46 13.44 -9.65
CA PHE A 52 6.51 12.32 -9.65
C PHE A 52 5.17 12.76 -9.04
N SER A 53 4.06 12.46 -9.72
CA SER A 53 2.72 12.72 -9.19
C SER A 53 2.28 11.63 -8.22
N LEU A 54 1.34 11.96 -7.32
CA LEU A 54 0.74 10.96 -6.45
C LEU A 54 0.00 9.88 -7.28
N ASP A 55 -0.70 10.29 -8.34
CA ASP A 55 -1.44 9.38 -9.20
C ASP A 55 -0.53 8.35 -9.89
N SER A 56 0.65 8.78 -10.36
CA SER A 56 1.60 7.86 -10.97
C SER A 56 2.17 6.87 -9.95
N TYR A 57 2.40 7.32 -8.72
CA TYR A 57 2.83 6.44 -7.63
C TYR A 57 1.75 5.43 -7.23
N VAL A 58 0.49 5.85 -7.14
CA VAL A 58 -0.65 4.96 -6.86
C VAL A 58 -0.79 3.91 -7.97
N ALA A 59 -0.67 4.30 -9.24
CA ALA A 59 -0.67 3.35 -10.35
C ALA A 59 0.48 2.33 -10.24
N LEU A 60 1.68 2.77 -9.88
CA LEU A 60 2.85 1.92 -9.65
C LEU A 60 2.63 0.95 -8.48
N PHE A 61 2.00 1.40 -7.40
CA PHE A 61 1.63 0.56 -6.26
C PHE A 61 0.58 -0.49 -6.65
N ASN A 62 -0.44 -0.13 -7.44
CA ASN A 62 -1.44 -1.09 -7.94
C ASN A 62 -0.80 -2.20 -8.80
N ILE A 63 0.13 -1.84 -9.69
CA ILE A 63 0.91 -2.83 -10.45
C ILE A 63 1.69 -3.74 -9.50
N SER A 64 2.23 -3.19 -8.42
CA SER A 64 2.96 -3.97 -7.41
C SER A 64 2.06 -4.93 -6.64
N LEU A 65 0.82 -4.55 -6.35
CA LEU A 65 -0.17 -5.44 -5.76
C LEU A 65 -0.47 -6.63 -6.67
N ASP A 66 -0.65 -6.38 -7.97
CA ASP A 66 -1.01 -7.42 -8.94
C ASP A 66 0.15 -8.36 -9.29
N LYS A 67 1.38 -7.84 -9.33
CA LYS A 67 2.56 -8.59 -9.79
C LYS A 67 3.34 -9.28 -8.68
N SER A 68 3.16 -8.85 -7.43
CA SER A 68 3.82 -9.50 -6.29
C SER A 68 3.24 -10.88 -6.02
N THR A 69 4.10 -11.79 -5.55
CA THR A 69 3.71 -13.18 -5.29
C THR A 69 2.59 -13.26 -4.23
N PRO A 70 1.43 -13.86 -4.57
CA PRO A 70 0.35 -14.04 -3.60
C PRO A 70 0.74 -15.09 -2.55
N SER A 71 0.25 -14.92 -1.33
CA SER A 71 0.32 -15.92 -0.26
C SER A 71 -0.95 -15.86 0.58
N ALA A 72 -1.34 -16.99 1.15
CA ALA A 72 -2.45 -17.09 2.10
C ALA A 72 -2.04 -16.59 3.50
N ASP A 73 -0.74 -16.63 3.81
CA ASP A 73 -0.20 -16.03 5.03
C ASP A 73 0.00 -14.53 4.82
N LEU A 74 -0.60 -13.72 5.71
CA LEU A 74 -0.56 -12.27 5.60
C LEU A 74 0.88 -11.75 5.71
N GLN A 75 1.69 -12.27 6.61
CA GLN A 75 3.05 -11.78 6.82
C GLN A 75 3.92 -12.05 5.59
N GLU A 76 3.82 -13.23 5.01
CA GLU A 76 4.49 -13.60 3.77
C GLU A 76 3.99 -12.75 2.59
N ARG A 77 2.67 -12.55 2.47
CA ARG A 77 2.08 -11.69 1.43
C ARG A 77 2.63 -10.26 1.48
N LEU A 78 2.68 -9.69 2.68
CA LEU A 78 3.20 -8.33 2.91
C LEU A 78 4.70 -8.24 2.62
N LYS A 79 5.47 -9.26 3.00
CA LYS A 79 6.91 -9.35 2.68
C LYS A 79 7.13 -9.38 1.17
N ASN A 80 6.39 -10.23 0.45
CA ASN A 80 6.49 -10.35 -1.01
C ASN A 80 6.11 -9.04 -1.71
N LEU A 81 5.03 -8.39 -1.25
CA LEU A 81 4.61 -7.08 -1.75
C LEU A 81 5.69 -6.02 -1.52
N ASN A 82 6.21 -5.91 -0.31
CA ASN A 82 7.22 -4.92 0.05
C ASN A 82 8.52 -5.09 -0.75
N ASN A 83 8.97 -6.33 -0.93
CA ASN A 83 10.17 -6.64 -1.71
C ASN A 83 9.99 -6.25 -3.18
N TYR A 84 8.90 -6.73 -3.81
CA TYR A 84 8.59 -6.41 -5.20
C TYR A 84 8.44 -4.91 -5.41
N HIS A 85 7.66 -4.24 -4.56
CA HIS A 85 7.38 -2.82 -4.70
C HIS A 85 8.66 -1.98 -4.58
N THR A 86 9.56 -2.33 -3.66
CA THR A 86 10.85 -1.62 -3.49
C THR A 86 11.71 -1.73 -4.74
N GLU A 87 11.85 -2.93 -5.31
CA GLU A 87 12.62 -3.15 -6.54
C GLU A 87 11.98 -2.44 -7.74
N PHE A 88 10.65 -2.50 -7.83
CA PHE A 88 9.92 -1.90 -8.93
C PHE A 88 9.97 -0.37 -8.91
N VAL A 89 9.85 0.25 -7.74
CA VAL A 89 10.06 1.70 -7.55
C VAL A 89 11.48 2.05 -7.97
N TYR A 90 12.50 1.36 -7.43
CA TYR A 90 13.90 1.64 -7.74
C TYR A 90 14.17 1.62 -9.25
N ARG A 91 13.76 0.54 -9.94
CA ARG A 91 13.95 0.41 -11.40
C ARG A 91 13.21 1.48 -12.18
N SER A 92 11.98 1.81 -11.76
CA SER A 92 11.18 2.84 -12.42
C SER A 92 11.81 4.22 -12.28
N THR A 93 12.35 4.53 -11.10
CA THR A 93 13.08 5.78 -10.84
C THR A 93 14.39 5.84 -11.62
N CYS A 94 15.23 4.80 -11.58
CA CYS A 94 16.48 4.77 -12.34
C CYS A 94 16.27 4.95 -13.85
N ARG A 95 15.15 4.46 -14.40
CA ARG A 95 14.80 4.68 -15.81
C ARG A 95 14.38 6.13 -16.12
N ALA A 96 13.89 6.85 -15.12
CA ALA A 96 13.45 8.24 -15.25
C ALA A 96 14.56 9.25 -14.97
N LEU A 97 15.66 8.84 -14.33
CA LEU A 97 16.84 9.68 -14.11
C LEU A 97 17.60 9.86 -15.43
N PHE A 98 18.02 11.09 -15.72
CA PHE A 98 18.88 11.39 -16.87
C PHE A 98 20.35 11.21 -16.45
N GLU A 99 21.15 10.61 -17.33
CA GLU A 99 22.63 10.64 -17.25
C GLU A 99 23.19 11.91 -17.87
#